data_AF-A0A1G9U4A3-F1
#
_entry.id   AF-A0A1G9U4A3-F1
#
_cell.length_a   1.000
_cell.length_b   1.000
_cell.length_c   1.000
_cell.angle_alpha   90.00
_cell.angle_beta   90.00
_cell.angle_gamma   90.00
#
_symmetry.space_group_name_H-M   'P 1'
#
loop_
_entity.id
_entity.type
_entity.pdbx_description
1 polymer ?
#
loop_
_entity_poly.entity_id
_entity_poly.type
_entity_poly.pdbx_seq_one_letter_code
_entity_poly.pdbx_strand_id
1 'polypeptide(L)'
;MAVAVNGDRAAAYLCDGSSVETWLQGSVTGDQVVLTGRDTAALIGTVSGATLSGTVVTSAGQAWLFSADEASPPAGIYEARTTIDGLATRIGWVVLPDGTQVGIQNVGGDRSPAPALDLEDATFTLGGAAREATPIDGADTVVGQ
;
A
#
# COMPACT_ATOMS: atom_id res chain seq x y z
N MET A 1 6.93 2.51 -2.18
CA MET A 1 6.08 2.17 -1.01
C MET A 1 5.42 3.43 -0.49
N ALA A 2 4.36 3.28 0.29
CA ALA A 2 3.78 4.35 1.10
C ALA A 2 3.35 3.79 2.47
N VAL A 3 3.25 4.69 3.44
CA VAL A 3 2.75 4.44 4.79
C VAL A 3 1.70 5.49 5.10
N ALA A 4 0.48 5.06 5.39
CA ALA A 4 -0.59 5.90 5.91
C ALA A 4 -0.60 5.81 7.44
N VAL A 5 -0.67 6.95 8.12
CA VAL A 5 -0.70 7.05 9.58
C VAL A 5 -1.97 7.76 10.01
N ASN A 6 -2.68 7.20 10.99
CA ASN A 6 -3.83 7.84 11.62
C ASN A 6 -3.77 7.57 13.14
N GLY A 7 -3.43 8.62 13.89
CA GLY A 7 -3.30 8.54 15.35
C GLY A 7 -2.27 7.50 15.76
N ASP A 8 -2.71 6.47 16.49
CA ASP A 8 -1.90 5.36 16.98
C ASP A 8 -1.89 4.15 16.03
N ARG A 9 -2.43 4.28 14.82
CA ARG A 9 -2.51 3.24 13.80
C ARG A 9 -1.75 3.63 12.53
N ALA A 10 -1.26 2.63 11.83
CA ALA A 10 -0.69 2.81 10.51
C ALA A 10 -0.92 1.58 9.62
N ALA A 11 -1.00 1.86 8.31
CA ALA A 11 -1.07 0.88 7.24
C ALA A 11 0.03 1.19 6.23
N ALA A 12 0.63 0.16 5.65
CA ALA A 12 1.69 0.32 4.66
C ALA A 12 1.49 -0.61 3.47
N TYR A 13 1.90 -0.11 2.31
CA TYR A 13 1.92 -0.87 1.08
C TYR A 13 3.27 -0.72 0.38
N LEU A 14 3.92 -1.85 0.15
CA LEU A 14 5.14 -1.98 -0.62
C LEU A 14 4.86 -2.84 -1.85
N CYS A 15 5.12 -2.29 -3.02
CA CYS A 15 5.17 -3.04 -4.26
C CYS A 15 6.29 -2.54 -5.18
N ASP A 16 6.70 -3.41 -6.10
CA ASP A 16 7.64 -3.10 -7.18
C ASP A 16 6.95 -2.92 -8.54
N GLY A 17 5.62 -2.95 -8.57
CA GLY A 17 4.82 -2.90 -9.80
C GLY A 17 4.88 -4.18 -10.65
N SER A 18 5.48 -5.27 -10.13
CA SER A 18 5.66 -6.51 -10.88
C SER A 18 5.19 -7.75 -10.11
N SER A 19 5.79 -8.03 -8.96
CA SER A 19 5.67 -9.33 -8.28
C SER A 19 5.82 -9.23 -6.77
N VAL A 20 6.59 -8.25 -6.29
CA VAL A 20 6.71 -7.97 -4.85
C VAL A 20 5.48 -7.20 -4.44
N GLU A 21 4.72 -7.78 -3.52
CA GLU A 21 3.52 -7.18 -2.95
C GLU A 21 3.50 -7.46 -1.45
N THR A 22 3.49 -6.41 -0.63
CA THR A 22 3.46 -6.55 0.83
C THR A 22 2.55 -5.48 1.43
N TRP A 23 1.52 -5.96 2.11
CA TRP A 23 0.59 -5.16 2.89
C TRP A 23 0.91 -5.35 4.37
N LEU A 24 1.02 -4.26 5.10
CA LEU A 24 1.31 -4.28 6.54
C LEU A 24 0.34 -3.35 7.27
N GLN A 25 0.04 -3.67 8.52
CA GLN A 25 -0.69 -2.80 9.43
C GLN A 25 -0.16 -2.94 10.85
N GLY A 26 -0.42 -1.95 11.70
CA GLY A 26 0.01 -2.01 13.09
C GLY A 26 -0.18 -0.71 13.83
N SER A 27 0.78 -0.38 14.67
CA SER A 27 0.67 0.73 15.62
C SER A 27 1.79 1.73 15.51
N VAL A 28 1.46 2.97 15.87
CA VAL A 28 2.40 4.04 16.15
C VAL A 28 2.42 4.29 17.65
N THR A 29 3.60 4.34 18.26
CA THR A 29 3.78 4.60 19.70
C THR A 29 4.96 5.53 19.91
N GLY A 30 4.68 6.78 20.31
CA GLY A 30 5.70 7.81 20.33
C GLY A 30 6.20 8.09 18.91
N ASP A 31 7.51 7.92 18.70
CA ASP A 31 8.14 8.01 17.38
C ASP A 31 8.26 6.65 16.67
N GLN A 32 7.87 5.54 17.29
CA GLN A 32 8.04 4.20 16.74
C GLN A 32 6.84 3.76 15.92
N VAL A 33 7.08 3.19 14.76
CA VAL A 33 6.10 2.54 13.89
C VAL A 33 6.44 1.06 13.77
N VAL A 34 5.52 0.19 14.17
CA VAL A 34 5.70 -1.27 14.10
C VAL A 34 4.49 -1.88 13.40
N LEU A 35 4.72 -2.42 12.21
CA LEU A 35 3.69 -3.04 11.37
C LEU A 35 4.03 -4.49 11.08
N THR A 36 3.01 -5.32 10.95
CA THR A 36 3.13 -6.72 10.54
C THR A 36 2.21 -6.98 9.34
N GLY A 37 2.62 -7.94 8.51
CA GLY A 37 1.87 -8.39 7.35
C GLY A 37 1.69 -9.92 7.35
N ARG A 38 1.37 -10.48 6.19
CA ARG A 38 1.34 -11.94 6.01
C ARG A 38 2.76 -12.53 6.08
N ASP A 39 2.84 -13.81 6.44
CA ASP A 39 4.07 -14.58 6.55
C ASP A 39 5.08 -13.89 7.49
N THR A 40 6.28 -13.58 7.00
CA THR A 40 7.35 -12.91 7.74
C THR A 40 7.37 -11.38 7.54
N ALA A 41 6.38 -10.83 6.84
CA ALA A 41 6.35 -9.41 6.51
C ALA A 41 6.27 -8.56 7.77
N ALA A 42 7.17 -7.60 7.89
CA ALA A 42 7.27 -6.70 9.04
C ALA A 42 7.87 -5.36 8.61
N LEU A 43 7.50 -4.29 9.31
CA LEU A 43 8.14 -2.99 9.19
C LEU A 43 8.40 -2.45 10.59
N ILE A 44 9.63 -2.00 10.81
CA ILE A 44 10.02 -1.26 12.01
C ILE A 44 10.65 0.05 11.54
N GLY A 45 10.08 1.17 11.98
CA GLY A 45 10.57 2.50 11.63
C GLY A 45 10.43 3.49 12.77
N THR A 46 11.12 4.62 12.60
CA THR A 46 11.11 5.74 13.50
C THR A 46 10.75 7.00 12.74
N VAL A 47 9.83 7.78 13.29
CA VAL A 47 9.47 9.12 12.84
C VAL A 47 10.46 10.13 13.40
N SER A 48 11.08 10.93 12.54
CA SER A 48 11.94 12.03 12.93
C SER A 48 11.52 13.27 12.14
N GLY A 49 10.86 14.22 12.81
CA GLY A 49 10.24 15.36 12.14
C GLY A 49 9.15 14.89 11.16
N ALA A 50 9.31 15.24 9.88
CA ALA A 50 8.40 14.87 8.81
C ALA A 50 8.87 13.62 8.02
N THR A 51 9.86 12.87 8.52
CA THR A 51 10.42 11.71 7.82
C THR A 51 10.22 10.45 8.64
N LEU A 52 9.67 9.41 8.02
CA LEU A 52 9.65 8.05 8.55
C LEU A 52 10.76 7.25 7.88
N SER A 53 11.64 6.63 8.66
CA SER A 53 12.71 5.78 8.14
C SER A 53 12.83 4.50 8.93
N GLY A 54 13.35 3.44 8.32
CA GLY A 54 13.46 2.15 8.99
C GLY A 54 13.79 1.00 8.07
N THR A 55 13.40 -0.21 8.51
CA THR A 55 13.53 -1.44 7.75
C THR A 55 12.16 -2.02 7.45
N VAL A 56 11.98 -2.47 6.21
CA VAL A 56 10.86 -3.31 5.80
C VAL A 56 11.37 -4.71 5.45
N VAL A 57 10.63 -5.73 5.83
CA VAL A 57 10.80 -7.13 5.44
C VAL A 57 9.56 -7.54 4.68
N THR A 58 9.73 -8.11 3.50
CA THR A 58 8.61 -8.63 2.68
C THR A 58 8.14 -9.99 3.18
N SER A 59 6.99 -10.44 2.67
CA SER A 59 6.51 -11.80 2.89
C SER A 59 7.48 -12.89 2.43
N ALA A 60 8.35 -12.58 1.45
CA ALA A 60 9.41 -13.48 0.99
C ALA A 60 10.71 -13.39 1.83
N GLY A 61 10.71 -12.59 2.91
CA GLY A 61 11.85 -12.45 3.82
C GLY A 61 12.97 -11.52 3.33
N GLN A 62 12.78 -10.81 2.21
CA GLN A 62 13.75 -9.82 1.74
C GLN A 62 13.62 -8.55 2.58
N ALA A 63 14.75 -8.01 3.04
CA ALA A 63 14.81 -6.83 3.88
C ALA A 63 15.42 -5.64 3.13
N TRP A 64 14.82 -4.46 3.30
CA TRP A 64 15.32 -3.20 2.73
C TRP A 64 15.20 -2.06 3.73
N LEU A 65 16.17 -1.13 3.64
CA LEU A 65 16.04 0.17 4.29
C LEU A 65 15.10 1.05 3.48
N PHE A 66 14.32 1.87 4.18
CA PHE A 66 13.47 2.86 3.54
C PHE A 66 13.55 4.21 4.27
N SER A 67 13.22 5.26 3.52
CA SER A 67 12.98 6.60 4.02
C SER A 67 11.83 7.18 3.22
N ALA A 68 10.85 7.76 3.89
CA ALA A 68 9.67 8.37 3.30
C ALA A 68 9.40 9.70 4.00
N ASP A 69 9.31 10.76 3.22
CA ASP A 69 8.89 12.07 3.72
C ASP A 69 7.36 12.16 3.73
N GLU A 70 6.84 12.95 4.66
CA GLU A 70 5.43 13.28 4.75
C GLU A 70 4.97 13.91 3.44
N ALA A 71 3.84 13.42 2.93
CA ALA A 71 3.24 13.88 1.71
C ALA A 71 1.74 14.13 1.91
N SER A 72 1.22 15.11 1.18
CA SER A 72 -0.22 15.39 1.16
C SER A 72 -0.92 14.64 0.03
N PRO A 73 -2.25 14.42 0.13
CA PRO A 73 -3.03 13.90 -0.98
C PRO A 73 -2.77 14.67 -2.28
N PRO A 74 -2.75 13.99 -3.45
CA PRO A 74 -3.15 12.59 -3.64
C PRO A 74 -2.04 11.56 -3.39
N ALA A 75 -0.88 11.94 -2.84
CA ALA A 75 0.13 10.95 -2.49
C ALA A 75 -0.38 10.04 -1.37
N GLY A 76 -0.15 8.73 -1.51
CA GLY A 76 -0.67 7.75 -0.55
C GLY A 76 -0.85 6.35 -1.12
N ILE A 77 -1.63 5.56 -0.39
CA ILE A 77 -2.00 4.19 -0.76
C ILE A 77 -3.46 4.20 -1.22
N TYR A 78 -3.74 3.51 -2.32
CA TYR A 78 -5.12 3.27 -2.77
C TYR A 78 -5.34 1.77 -2.95
N GLU A 79 -6.59 1.34 -2.78
CA GLU A 79 -6.99 -0.05 -2.90
C GLU A 79 -8.32 -0.19 -3.63
N ALA A 80 -8.45 -1.24 -4.44
CA ALA A 80 -9.72 -1.72 -4.93
C ALA A 80 -9.83 -3.23 -4.72
N ARG A 81 -11.03 -3.69 -4.33
CA ARG A 81 -11.36 -5.10 -4.19
C ARG A 81 -12.57 -5.43 -5.03
N THR A 82 -12.48 -6.49 -5.82
CA THR A 82 -13.56 -6.93 -6.72
C THR A 82 -13.42 -8.41 -7.04
N THR A 83 -14.35 -8.94 -7.83
CA THR A 83 -14.24 -10.27 -8.44
C THR A 83 -14.14 -10.12 -9.95
N ILE A 84 -13.22 -10.86 -10.58
CA ILE A 84 -13.10 -11.01 -12.04
C ILE A 84 -13.23 -12.49 -12.34
N ASP A 85 -14.19 -12.89 -13.18
CA ASP A 85 -14.41 -14.28 -13.59
C ASP A 85 -14.49 -15.28 -12.40
N GLY A 86 -15.09 -14.84 -11.28
CA GLY A 86 -15.22 -15.63 -10.06
C GLY A 86 -13.98 -15.63 -9.15
N LEU A 87 -12.88 -14.99 -9.55
CA LEU A 87 -11.64 -14.89 -8.79
C LEU A 87 -11.59 -13.60 -7.96
N ALA A 88 -11.25 -13.75 -6.68
CA ALA A 88 -10.99 -12.61 -5.80
C ALA A 88 -9.84 -11.77 -6.38
N THR A 89 -10.08 -10.49 -6.56
CA THR A 89 -9.14 -9.53 -7.13
C THR A 89 -8.87 -8.41 -6.13
N ARG A 90 -7.59 -8.15 -5.86
CA ARG A 90 -7.13 -7.00 -5.09
C ARG A 90 -6.19 -6.19 -5.97
N ILE A 91 -6.39 -4.87 -5.98
CA ILE A 91 -5.53 -3.94 -6.70
C ILE A 91 -5.04 -2.91 -5.69
N GLY A 92 -3.73 -2.69 -5.65
CA GLY A 92 -3.10 -1.71 -4.79
C GLY A 92 -2.27 -0.73 -5.59
N TRP A 93 -2.29 0.54 -5.18
CA TRP A 93 -1.45 1.61 -5.74
C TRP A 93 -0.68 2.31 -4.64
N VAL A 94 0.56 2.67 -4.95
CA VAL A 94 1.32 3.72 -4.29
C VAL A 94 1.34 4.91 -5.23
N VAL A 95 0.82 6.04 -4.80
CA VAL A 95 0.90 7.33 -5.50
C VAL A 95 1.97 8.17 -4.81
N LEU A 96 2.97 8.61 -5.58
CA LEU A 96 4.05 9.47 -5.12
C LEU A 96 3.66 10.97 -5.18
N PRO A 97 4.40 11.86 -4.51
CA PRO A 97 4.09 13.31 -4.50
C PRO A 97 4.05 13.98 -5.88
N ASP A 98 4.75 13.42 -6.86
CA ASP A 98 4.75 13.90 -8.25
C ASP A 98 3.62 13.31 -9.11
N GLY A 99 2.75 12.49 -8.51
CA GLY A 99 1.66 11.78 -9.18
C GLY A 99 2.09 10.46 -9.84
N THR A 100 3.37 10.07 -9.75
CA THR A 100 3.82 8.76 -10.24
C THR A 100 3.11 7.65 -9.48
N GLN A 101 2.68 6.62 -10.22
CA GLN A 101 1.93 5.49 -9.68
C GLN A 101 2.70 4.20 -9.87
N VAL A 102 2.80 3.41 -8.81
CA VAL A 102 3.30 2.04 -8.85
C VAL A 102 2.29 1.16 -8.15
N GLY A 103 1.86 0.09 -8.80
CA GLY A 103 0.81 -0.75 -8.24
C GLY A 103 0.77 -2.14 -8.85
N ILE A 104 0.11 -3.04 -8.15
CA ILE A 104 -0.12 -4.42 -8.60
C ILE A 104 -1.61 -4.72 -8.54
N GLN A 105 -2.11 -5.34 -9.60
CA GLN A 105 -3.36 -6.07 -9.64
C GLN A 105 -3.06 -7.56 -9.43
N ASN A 106 -3.72 -8.17 -8.45
CA ASN A 106 -3.63 -9.58 -8.12
C ASN A 106 -5.02 -10.23 -8.32
N VAL A 107 -5.15 -11.06 -9.36
CA VAL A 107 -6.38 -11.77 -9.74
C VAL A 107 -6.23 -13.24 -9.38
N GLY A 108 -6.83 -13.70 -8.29
CA GLY A 108 -6.76 -15.12 -7.91
C GLY A 108 -5.35 -15.65 -7.65
N GLY A 109 -4.36 -14.79 -7.40
CA GLY A 109 -2.94 -15.14 -7.27
C GLY A 109 -2.07 -14.70 -8.44
N ASP A 110 -2.66 -14.42 -9.61
CA ASP A 110 -1.95 -13.94 -10.79
C ASP A 110 -1.71 -12.43 -10.70
N ARG A 111 -0.44 -12.05 -10.68
CA ARG A 111 -0.01 -10.65 -10.52
C ARG A 111 0.31 -10.00 -11.86
N SER A 112 -0.09 -8.75 -11.98
CA SER A 112 0.21 -7.87 -13.11
C SER A 112 0.27 -6.41 -12.64
N PRO A 113 0.84 -5.47 -13.42
CA PRO A 113 0.79 -4.05 -13.08
C PRO A 113 -0.65 -3.57 -12.89
N ALA A 114 -0.88 -2.72 -11.88
CA ALA A 114 -2.18 -2.10 -11.69
C ALA A 114 -2.52 -1.17 -12.89
N PRO A 115 -3.81 -1.05 -13.27
CA PRO A 115 -4.23 -0.05 -14.25
C PRO A 115 -3.95 1.36 -13.73
N ALA A 116 -3.87 2.34 -14.63
CA ALA A 116 -3.71 3.74 -14.23
C ALA A 116 -4.92 4.19 -13.38
N LEU A 117 -4.63 4.85 -12.27
CA LEU A 117 -5.61 5.51 -11.41
C LEU A 117 -5.76 6.96 -11.86
N ASP A 118 -6.99 7.38 -12.09
CA ASP A 118 -7.34 8.79 -12.17
C ASP A 118 -7.34 9.36 -10.75
N LEU A 119 -6.47 10.35 -10.49
CA LEU A 119 -6.29 10.93 -9.17
C LEU A 119 -7.31 12.03 -8.84
N GLU A 120 -8.07 12.53 -9.83
CA GLU A 120 -9.10 13.53 -9.57
C GLU A 120 -10.26 12.91 -8.79
N ASP A 121 -10.71 11.73 -9.25
CA ASP A 121 -11.88 11.03 -8.70
C ASP A 121 -11.56 9.66 -8.07
N ALA A 122 -10.28 9.28 -7.98
CA ALA A 122 -9.82 7.96 -7.53
C ALA A 122 -10.46 6.81 -8.32
N THR A 123 -10.59 6.95 -9.64
CA THR A 123 -11.21 5.95 -10.51
C THR A 123 -10.21 5.24 -11.42
N PHE A 124 -10.53 4.03 -11.85
CA PHE A 124 -9.72 3.28 -12.82
C PHE A 124 -10.62 2.46 -13.74
N THR A 125 -10.07 2.04 -14.89
CA THR A 125 -10.80 1.18 -15.83
C THR A 125 -10.38 -0.28 -15.69
N LEU A 126 -11.35 -1.17 -15.57
CA LEU A 126 -11.14 -2.61 -15.52
C LEU A 126 -12.22 -3.34 -16.32
N GLY A 127 -11.81 -4.11 -17.33
CA GLY A 127 -12.74 -4.78 -18.24
C GLY A 127 -13.62 -3.81 -19.05
N GLY A 128 -13.11 -2.60 -19.32
CA GLY A 128 -13.84 -1.56 -20.06
C GLY A 128 -14.87 -0.78 -19.23
N ALA A 129 -14.99 -1.04 -17.92
CA ALA A 129 -15.85 -0.30 -17.01
C ALA A 129 -15.03 0.52 -16.02
N ALA A 130 -15.48 1.74 -15.76
CA ALA A 130 -14.94 2.58 -14.68
C ALA A 130 -15.32 2.02 -13.31
N ARG A 131 -14.38 2.07 -12.38
CA ARG A 131 -14.50 1.60 -10.99
C ARG A 131 -13.78 2.56 -10.06
N GLU A 132 -14.13 2.52 -8.78
CA GLU A 132 -13.52 3.35 -7.74
C GLU A 132 -12.45 2.56 -6.98
N ALA A 133 -11.37 3.26 -6.64
CA ALA A 133 -10.41 2.84 -5.63
C ALA A 133 -10.62 3.69 -4.36
N THR A 134 -10.38 3.07 -3.22
CA THR A 134 -10.49 3.72 -1.91
C THR A 134 -9.09 4.13 -1.45
N PRO A 135 -8.85 5.39 -1.05
CA PRO A 135 -7.62 5.76 -0.35
C PRO A 135 -7.57 5.02 0.99
N ILE A 136 -6.42 4.44 1.31
CA ILE A 136 -6.22 3.73 2.57
C ILE A 136 -5.82 4.71 3.66
N ASP A 137 -6.56 4.66 4.76
CA ASP A 137 -6.24 5.33 6.01
C ASP A 137 -5.36 4.45 6.91
N GLY A 138 -4.60 5.06 7.82
CA GLY A 138 -3.76 4.32 8.76
C GLY A 138 -4.53 3.37 9.69
N ALA A 139 -5.81 3.60 9.92
CA ALA A 139 -6.68 2.74 10.73
C ALA A 139 -7.33 1.58 9.96
N ASP A 140 -7.18 1.53 8.62
CA ASP A 140 -7.79 0.49 7.81
C ASP A 140 -7.15 -0.88 8.02
N THR A 141 -7.97 -1.93 7.85
CA THR A 141 -7.50 -3.31 7.89
C THR A 141 -7.05 -3.74 6.50
N VAL A 142 -5.74 -3.85 6.30
CA VAL A 142 -5.13 -4.22 5.01
C VAL A 142 -4.48 -5.61 5.00
N VAL A 143 -4.41 -6.29 6.16
CA VAL A 143 -3.87 -7.63 6.35
C VAL A 143 -4.98 -8.60 6.75
N GLY A 144 -5.00 -9.80 6.15
CA GLY A 144 -5.88 -10.89 6.58
C GLY A 144 -7.18 -11.07 5.79
N GLN A 145 -7.30 -10.49 4.59
CA GLN A 145 -8.44 -10.71 3.68
C GLN A 145 -7.97 -11.17 2.31
#